data_AF-A0A7X7DV72-F1
#
_entry.id   AF-A0A7X7DV72-F1
#
_cell.length_a   1.000
_cell.length_b   1.000
_cell.length_c   1.000
_cell.angle_alpha   90.00
_cell.angle_beta   90.00
_cell.angle_gamma   90.00
#
_symmetry.space_group_name_H-M   'P 1'
#
loop_
_entity.id
_entity.type
_entity.pdbx_description
1 polymer ?
#
loop_
_entity_poly.entity_id
_entity_poly.type
_entity_poly.pdbx_seq_one_letter_code
_entity_poly.pdbx_strand_id
1 'polypeptide(L)'
;IAKAEDDQVLATGEALLAEERIARGHNGIRQWHRVIKNPLRDVEGRIIGIVGCSVDITQLKEALDALRESEQRFRSLAEDMPLMISTTLADGTILYANKAYCTCFGVRRDELLGRSFLEFLVEETSYQKSIGLVEKK
;
A
#
# COMPACT_ATOMS: atom_id res chain seq x y z
N ILE A 1 26.27 -3.98 -10.99
CA ILE A 1 24.86 -4.36 -11.24
C ILE A 1 24.56 -4.05 -12.70
N ALA A 2 24.48 -2.78 -13.09
CA ALA A 2 24.46 -2.32 -14.49
C ALA A 2 25.22 -3.18 -15.54
N LYS A 3 26.54 -3.41 -15.39
CA LYS A 3 27.32 -4.20 -16.38
C LYS A 3 26.84 -5.66 -16.53
N ALA A 4 26.47 -6.33 -15.45
CA ALA A 4 26.04 -7.74 -15.51
C ALA A 4 24.66 -7.87 -16.18
N GLU A 5 23.78 -6.89 -15.97
CA GLU A 5 22.49 -6.81 -16.65
C GLU A 5 22.66 -6.47 -18.14
N ASP A 6 23.61 -5.60 -18.47
CA ASP A 6 23.94 -5.29 -19.87
C ASP A 6 24.47 -6.55 -20.58
N ASP A 7 25.39 -7.28 -19.94
CA ASP A 7 25.93 -8.55 -20.47
C ASP A 7 24.81 -9.59 -20.66
N GLN A 8 23.83 -9.65 -19.76
CA GLN A 8 22.66 -10.53 -19.89
C GLN A 8 21.80 -10.17 -21.11
N VAL A 9 21.44 -8.88 -21.27
CA VAL A 9 20.61 -8.43 -22.41
C VAL A 9 21.32 -8.67 -23.75
N LEU A 10 22.64 -8.50 -23.80
CA LEU A 10 23.44 -8.80 -24.99
C LEU A 10 23.51 -10.30 -25.28
N ALA A 11 23.59 -11.14 -24.26
CA ALA A 11 23.68 -12.58 -24.42
C ALA A 11 22.34 -13.24 -24.78
N THR A 12 21.25 -12.82 -24.17
CA THR A 12 19.92 -13.42 -24.38
C THR A 12 19.13 -12.75 -25.51
N GLY A 13 19.37 -11.46 -25.73
CA GLY A 13 18.55 -10.65 -26.64
C GLY A 13 17.12 -10.42 -26.12
N GLU A 14 16.89 -10.59 -24.82
CA GLU A 14 15.63 -10.30 -24.15
C GLU A 14 15.71 -8.96 -23.41
N ALA A 15 14.59 -8.24 -23.36
CA ALA A 15 14.50 -6.99 -22.62
C ALA A 15 14.53 -7.22 -21.11
N LEU A 16 15.19 -6.33 -20.38
CA LEU A 16 15.30 -6.37 -18.93
C LEU A 16 14.65 -5.13 -18.32
N LEU A 17 13.79 -5.34 -17.33
CA LEU A 17 13.23 -4.31 -16.46
C LEU A 17 13.78 -4.53 -15.05
N ALA A 18 14.42 -3.52 -14.49
CA ALA A 18 14.94 -3.55 -13.13
C ALA A 18 14.64 -2.24 -12.38
N GLU A 19 14.49 -2.35 -11.06
CA GLU A 19 14.58 -1.20 -10.16
C GLU A 19 15.96 -1.26 -9.49
N GLU A 20 16.82 -0.30 -9.81
CA GLU A 20 18.17 -0.21 -9.27
C GLU A 20 18.24 0.93 -8.27
N ARG A 21 18.88 0.67 -7.13
CA ARG A 21 19.27 1.73 -6.20
C ARG A 21 20.65 2.24 -6.60
N ILE A 22 20.71 3.44 -7.18
CA ILE A 22 21.97 4.04 -7.61
C ILE A 22 22.60 4.76 -6.42
N ALA A 23 23.76 4.24 -5.98
CA ALA A 23 24.47 4.75 -4.80
C ALA A 23 25.11 6.13 -4.99
N ARG A 24 25.30 6.55 -6.24
CA ARG A 24 25.71 7.92 -6.63
C ARG A 24 24.86 8.37 -7.81
N GLY A 25 23.79 9.10 -7.52
CA GLY A 25 23.15 9.96 -8.50
C GLY A 25 24.16 10.93 -9.11
N HIS A 26 23.77 11.62 -10.18
CA HIS A 26 24.57 12.65 -10.85
C HIS A 26 25.00 13.80 -9.91
N ASN A 27 24.31 13.95 -8.77
CA ASN A 27 24.56 14.91 -7.70
C ASN A 27 25.20 14.30 -6.43
N GLY A 28 25.55 13.01 -6.44
CA GLY A 28 26.09 12.30 -5.27
C GLY A 28 25.05 11.85 -4.24
N ILE A 29 23.76 12.08 -4.49
CA ILE A 29 22.65 11.63 -3.62
C ILE A 29 22.24 10.20 -4.02
N ARG A 30 21.79 9.41 -3.05
CA ARG A 30 21.19 8.09 -3.35
C ARG A 30 19.86 8.29 -4.04
N GLN A 31 19.72 7.73 -5.25
CA GLN A 31 18.50 7.81 -6.03
C GLN A 31 18.00 6.41 -6.37
N TRP A 32 16.68 6.23 -6.39
CA TRP A 32 16.04 5.06 -6.95
C TRP A 32 15.80 5.29 -8.42
N HIS A 33 16.26 4.38 -9.26
CA HIS A 33 16.03 4.44 -10.69
C HIS A 33 15.29 3.19 -11.14
N ARG A 34 14.25 3.39 -11.94
CA ARG A 34 13.67 2.31 -12.73
C ARG A 34 14.32 2.31 -14.10
N VAL A 35 14.89 1.18 -14.50
CA VAL A 35 15.68 1.05 -15.72
C VAL A 35 15.06 -0.02 -16.60
N ILE A 36 14.91 0.31 -17.89
CA ILE A 36 14.57 -0.64 -18.94
C ILE A 36 15.77 -0.72 -19.88
N LYS A 37 16.16 -1.95 -20.25
CA LYS A 37 17.25 -2.23 -21.19
C LYS A 37 16.71 -3.10 -22.31
N ASN A 38 16.77 -2.58 -23.54
CA ASN A 38 16.35 -3.31 -24.73
C ASN A 38 17.54 -3.56 -25.65
N PRO A 39 17.69 -4.76 -26.22
CA PRO A 39 18.72 -5.01 -27.21
C PRO A 39 18.37 -4.25 -28.49
N LEU A 40 19.33 -3.51 -29.01
CA LEU A 40 19.24 -2.87 -30.31
C LEU A 40 19.69 -3.87 -31.37
N ARG A 41 18.86 -4.07 -32.41
CA ARG A 41 19.15 -5.01 -33.49
C ARG A 41 19.35 -4.27 -34.81
N ASP A 42 20.26 -4.76 -35.64
CA ASP A 42 20.38 -4.33 -37.04
C ASP A 42 19.29 -4.95 -37.92
N VAL A 43 19.30 -4.62 -39.22
CA VAL A 43 18.34 -5.14 -40.21
C VAL A 43 18.44 -6.65 -40.43
N GLU A 44 19.57 -7.26 -40.04
CA GLU A 44 19.81 -8.70 -40.09
C GLU A 44 19.47 -9.40 -38.76
N GLY A 45 18.91 -8.67 -37.79
CA GLY A 45 18.48 -9.18 -36.49
C GLY A 45 19.60 -9.36 -35.46
N ARG A 46 20.84 -8.99 -35.78
CA ARG A 46 22.01 -9.12 -34.89
C ARG A 46 21.98 -8.01 -33.84
N ILE A 47 22.32 -8.36 -32.60
CA ILE A 47 22.39 -7.39 -31.51
C ILE A 47 23.64 -6.52 -31.71
N ILE A 48 23.43 -5.22 -31.87
CA ILE A 48 24.48 -4.22 -32.10
C ILE A 48 24.67 -3.27 -30.91
N GLY A 49 23.86 -3.40 -29.87
CA GLY A 49 23.99 -2.62 -28.64
C GLY A 49 22.78 -2.76 -27.73
N ILE A 50 22.71 -1.86 -26.75
CA ILE A 50 21.59 -1.74 -25.80
C ILE A 50 21.06 -0.31 -25.82
N VAL A 51 19.74 -0.17 -25.84
CA VAL A 51 19.05 1.07 -25.54
C VAL A 51 18.51 0.98 -24.12
N GLY A 52 19.07 1.80 -23.23
CA GLY A 52 18.63 1.94 -21.85
C GLY A 52 17.77 3.19 -21.66
N CYS A 53 16.68 3.07 -20.91
CA CYS A 53 15.95 4.21 -20.36
C CYS A 53 15.98 4.12 -18.83
N SER A 54 16.29 5.23 -18.17
CA SER A 54 16.34 5.33 -16.71
C SER A 54 15.48 6.48 -16.23
N VAL A 55 14.58 6.20 -15.29
CA VAL A 55 13.70 7.19 -14.68
C VAL A 55 13.99 7.24 -13.18
N ASP A 56 14.34 8.41 -12.66
CA ASP A 56 14.42 8.63 -11.23
C ASP A 56 13.01 8.50 -10.62
N ILE A 57 12.85 7.55 -9.71
CA ILE A 57 11.61 7.26 -8.98
C ILE A 57 11.77 7.51 -7.48
N THR A 58 12.79 8.25 -7.06
CA THR A 58 13.08 8.55 -5.65
C THR A 58 11.90 9.24 -4.98
N GLN A 59 11.41 10.33 -5.58
CA GLN A 59 10.24 11.07 -5.06
C GLN A 59 8.98 10.20 -4.97
N LEU A 60 8.79 9.29 -5.93
CA LEU A 60 7.67 8.35 -5.91
C LEU A 60 7.78 7.38 -4.73
N LYS A 61 8.96 6.81 -4.48
CA LYS A 61 9.19 5.90 -3.34
C LYS A 61 9.02 6.64 -2.01
N GLU A 62 9.59 7.84 -1.87
CA GLU A 62 9.44 8.67 -0.67
C GLU A 62 7.98 9.03 -0.39
N ALA A 63 7.21 9.40 -1.41
CA ALA A 63 5.79 9.69 -1.26
C ALA A 63 4.98 8.45 -0.86
N LEU A 64 5.29 7.28 -1.43
CA LEU A 64 4.64 6.02 -1.08
C LEU A 64 4.96 5.60 0.36
N ASP A 65 6.20 5.77 0.79
CA ASP A 65 6.61 5.42 2.16
C ASP A 65 6.00 6.39 3.18
N ALA A 66 5.97 7.70 2.88
CA ALA A 66 5.28 8.68 3.71
C ALA A 66 3.77 8.40 3.79
N LEU A 67 3.13 8.00 2.69
CA LEU A 67 1.73 7.59 2.67
C LEU A 67 1.51 6.36 3.56
N ARG A 68 2.34 5.33 3.43
CA ARG A 68 2.26 4.11 4.25
C ARG A 68 2.43 4.41 5.74
N GLU A 69 3.42 5.23 6.10
CA GLU A 69 3.65 5.63 7.49
C GLU A 69 2.45 6.41 8.04
N SER A 70 1.90 7.32 7.24
CA SER A 70 0.70 8.08 7.58
C SER A 70 -0.50 7.16 7.78
N GLU A 71 -0.78 6.25 6.84
CA GLU A 71 -1.88 5.29 6.93
C GLU A 71 -1.75 4.37 8.14
N GLN A 72 -0.54 3.87 8.43
CA GLN A 72 -0.26 3.06 9.61
C GLN A 72 -0.52 3.86 10.89
N ARG A 73 -0.04 5.10 10.96
CA ARG A 73 -0.26 5.98 12.10
C ARG A 73 -1.76 6.25 12.32
N PHE A 74 -2.50 6.59 11.26
CA PHE A 74 -3.94 6.79 11.33
C PHE A 74 -4.67 5.52 11.76
N ARG A 75 -4.30 4.36 11.21
CA ARG A 75 -4.88 3.07 11.59
C ARG A 75 -4.64 2.74 13.06
N SER A 76 -3.40 2.87 13.54
CA SER A 76 -3.07 2.63 14.95
C SER A 76 -3.84 3.57 15.88
N LEU A 77 -3.94 4.86 15.54
CA LEU A 77 -4.73 5.83 16.31
C LEU A 77 -6.21 5.45 16.35
N ALA A 78 -6.79 5.08 15.21
CA ALA A 78 -8.19 4.65 15.14
C ALA A 78 -8.43 3.37 15.95
N GLU A 79 -7.48 2.42 15.92
CA GLU A 79 -7.58 1.16 16.65
C GLU A 79 -7.55 1.31 18.17
N ASP A 80 -6.69 2.20 18.67
CA ASP A 80 -6.53 2.42 20.10
C ASP A 80 -7.53 3.44 20.67
N MET A 81 -8.31 4.12 19.81
CA MET A 81 -9.29 5.11 20.26
C MET A 81 -10.44 4.42 21.04
N PRO A 82 -10.83 4.94 22.22
CA PRO A 82 -11.90 4.35 23.04
C PRO A 82 -13.31 4.59 22.47
N LEU A 83 -13.41 5.32 21.36
CA LEU A 83 -14.66 5.56 20.66
C LEU A 83 -14.86 4.51 19.58
N MET A 84 -16.09 4.04 19.41
CA MET A 84 -16.43 3.13 18.32
C MET A 84 -16.27 3.84 16.97
N ILE A 85 -15.42 3.29 16.11
CA ILE A 85 -15.23 3.76 14.74
C ILE A 85 -15.57 2.60 13.82
N SER A 86 -16.40 2.87 12.82
CA SER A 86 -16.61 1.95 11.71
C SER A 86 -16.73 2.73 10.40
N THR A 87 -16.44 2.06 9.29
CA THR A 87 -16.82 2.54 7.96
C THR A 87 -17.74 1.50 7.33
N THR A 88 -18.70 1.97 6.55
CA THR A 88 -19.70 1.13 5.91
C THR A 88 -19.85 1.49 4.44
N LEU A 89 -20.29 0.54 3.62
CA LEU A 89 -20.91 0.84 2.33
C LEU A 89 -22.25 1.57 2.54
N ALA A 90 -22.81 2.08 1.45
CA ALA A 90 -24.09 2.79 1.47
C ALA A 90 -25.27 1.91 1.94
N ASP A 91 -25.18 0.58 1.77
CA ASP A 91 -26.17 -0.39 2.24
C ASP A 91 -25.99 -0.79 3.72
N GLY A 92 -24.99 -0.22 4.40
CA GLY A 92 -24.66 -0.51 5.78
C GLY A 92 -23.68 -1.67 5.98
N THR A 93 -23.15 -2.25 4.91
CA THR A 93 -22.14 -3.31 5.00
C THR A 93 -20.86 -2.79 5.64
N ILE A 94 -20.43 -3.38 6.76
CA ILE A 94 -19.23 -2.95 7.51
C ILE A 94 -17.97 -3.29 6.73
N LEU A 95 -17.15 -2.28 6.44
CA LEU A 95 -15.84 -2.40 5.80
C LEU A 95 -14.68 -2.30 6.79
N TYR A 96 -14.91 -1.61 7.91
CA TYR A 96 -13.94 -1.43 8.98
C TYR A 96 -14.65 -1.28 10.31
N ALA A 97 -14.07 -1.84 11.37
CA ALA A 97 -14.52 -1.65 12.75
C ALA A 97 -13.31 -1.69 13.68
N ASN A 98 -13.10 -0.62 14.45
CA ASN A 98 -11.97 -0.56 15.39
C ASN A 98 -12.18 -1.46 16.62
N LYS A 99 -11.16 -1.57 17.48
CA LYS A 99 -11.20 -2.41 18.69
C LYS A 99 -12.34 -2.04 19.64
N ALA A 100 -12.60 -0.74 19.82
CA ALA A 100 -13.69 -0.27 20.67
C ALA A 100 -15.07 -0.73 20.16
N TYR A 101 -15.29 -0.68 18.84
CA TYR A 101 -16.51 -1.19 18.20
C TYR A 101 -16.70 -2.69 18.49
N CYS A 102 -15.66 -3.50 18.24
CA CYS A 102 -15.70 -4.94 18.52
C CYS A 102 -15.99 -5.23 20.00
N THR A 103 -15.38 -4.47 20.90
CA THR A 103 -15.55 -4.62 22.36
C THR A 103 -16.97 -4.26 22.81
N CYS A 104 -17.59 -3.22 22.24
CA CYS A 104 -18.93 -2.79 22.60
C CYS A 104 -19.98 -3.87 22.28
N PHE A 105 -19.92 -4.41 21.07
CA PHE A 105 -20.84 -5.46 20.62
C PHE A 105 -20.43 -6.87 21.10
N GLY A 106 -19.20 -7.05 21.58
CA GLY A 106 -18.70 -8.35 22.04
C GLY A 106 -18.48 -9.35 20.90
N VAL A 107 -18.28 -8.85 19.68
CA VAL A 107 -18.18 -9.64 18.45
C VAL A 107 -16.77 -9.49 17.88
N ARG A 108 -16.23 -10.57 17.30
CA ARG A 108 -14.92 -10.52 16.64
C ARG A 108 -15.01 -9.74 15.34
N ARG A 109 -13.93 -9.06 14.96
CA ARG A 109 -13.88 -8.24 13.74
C ARG A 109 -14.26 -9.01 12.48
N ASP A 110 -13.77 -10.23 12.32
CA ASP A 110 -14.06 -11.09 11.16
C ASP A 110 -15.52 -11.49 11.05
N GLU A 111 -16.27 -11.46 12.16
CA GLU A 111 -17.71 -11.72 12.18
C GLU A 111 -18.54 -10.45 11.89
N LEU A 112 -17.91 -9.26 11.89
CA LEU A 112 -18.55 -7.98 11.56
C LEU A 112 -18.39 -7.62 10.09
N LEU A 113 -17.18 -7.82 9.54
CA LEU A 113 -16.84 -7.37 8.19
C LEU A 113 -17.71 -8.06 7.14
N GLY A 114 -18.27 -7.28 6.22
CA GLY A 114 -19.16 -7.78 5.16
C GLY A 114 -20.62 -7.97 5.58
N ARG A 115 -20.98 -7.71 6.85
CA ARG A 115 -22.37 -7.76 7.33
C ARG A 115 -22.96 -6.37 7.50
N SER A 116 -24.29 -6.28 7.54
CA SER A 116 -24.95 -4.99 7.77
C SER A 116 -24.83 -4.59 9.24
N PHE A 117 -24.45 -3.33 9.52
CA PHE A 117 -24.39 -2.83 10.89
C PHE A 117 -25.76 -2.90 11.60
N LEU A 118 -26.87 -2.90 10.84
CA LEU A 118 -28.22 -3.00 11.37
C LEU A 118 -28.46 -4.31 12.13
N GLU A 119 -27.78 -5.40 11.74
CA GLU A 119 -27.88 -6.70 12.41
C GLU A 119 -27.42 -6.65 13.88
N PHE A 120 -26.60 -5.66 14.25
CA PHE A 120 -26.03 -5.51 15.59
C PHE A 120 -26.74 -4.44 16.43
N LEU A 121 -27.63 -3.65 15.83
CA LEU A 121 -28.39 -2.58 16.50
C LEU A 121 -29.77 -3.02 17.01
N VAL A 122 -30.14 -4.30 16.84
CA VAL A 122 -31.53 -4.78 16.98
C VAL A 122 -32.01 -4.89 18.44
N GLU A 123 -31.13 -4.97 19.43
CA GLU A 123 -31.52 -5.01 20.85
C GLU A 123 -31.40 -3.65 21.54
N GLU A 124 -32.43 -3.26 22.31
CA GLU A 124 -32.47 -2.04 23.15
C GLU A 124 -31.25 -1.96 24.09
N THR A 125 -30.73 -3.11 24.53
CA THR A 125 -29.51 -3.27 25.32
C THR A 125 -28.25 -2.84 24.55
N SER A 126 -28.18 -3.11 23.25
CA SER A 126 -27.08 -2.71 22.36
C SER A 126 -27.09 -1.19 22.11
N TYR A 127 -28.30 -0.62 22.02
CA TYR A 127 -28.49 0.82 21.90
C TYR A 127 -28.10 1.57 23.20
N GLN A 128 -28.51 1.06 24.37
CA GLN A 128 -28.11 1.65 25.66
C GLN A 128 -26.60 1.54 25.94
N LYS A 129 -25.95 0.43 25.56
CA LYS A 129 -24.48 0.32 25.59
C LYS A 129 -23.80 1.36 24.70
N SER A 130 -24.35 1.64 23.52
CA SER A 130 -23.81 2.63 22.59
C SER A 130 -23.97 4.08 23.10
N ILE A 131 -25.07 4.40 23.78
CA ILE A 131 -25.36 5.74 24.32
C ILE A 131 -24.69 5.99 25.68
N GLY A 132 -24.67 5.00 26.58
CA GLY A 132 -24.14 5.16 27.94
C GLY A 132 -22.63 5.42 28.02
N LEU A 133 -21.89 5.21 26.92
CA LEU A 133 -20.47 5.58 26.81
C LEU A 133 -20.26 7.05 26.38
N VAL A 134 -21.25 7.67 25.73
CA VAL A 134 -21.21 9.08 25.30
C VAL A 134 -21.48 10.02 26.47
N GLU A 135 -22.31 9.59 27.44
CA GLU A 135 -22.72 10.41 28.58
C GLU A 135 -21.79 10.31 29.82
N LYS A 136 -20.86 9.35 29.86
CA LYS A 136 -19.89 9.18 30.97
C LYS A 136 -18.62 10.03 30.85
N LYS A 137 -18.72 11.23 30.29
CA LYS A 137 -17.65 12.24 30.30
C LYS A 137 -18.02 13.45 31.14
#